data_AF-A0A3D8VCE7-F1
#
_entry.id   AF-A0A3D8VCE7-F1
#
_cell.length_a   1.000
_cell.length_b   1.000
_cell.length_c   1.000
_cell.angle_alpha   90.00
_cell.angle_beta   90.00
_cell.angle_gamma   90.00
#
_symmetry.space_group_name_H-M   'P 1'
#
loop_
_entity.id
_entity.type
_entity.pdbx_description
1 polymer ?
#
loop_
_entity_poly.entity_id
_entity_poly.type
_entity_poly.pdbx_seq_one_letter_code
_entity_poly.pdbx_strand_id
1 'polypeptide(L)'
;MPMTSHEKDVQRAEMAERLRQSREYVGLSQEEVASALGISRPAVTHIESGNRKVEATELSILARLYRRTLEYLLTGREPAPQGPEQLVFLARAIKGLSERDLDEVARFAEFLKQSSKASRKE
;
A
#
# COMPACT_ATOMS: atom_id res chain seq x y z
N MET A 1 1.74 11.41 -27.04
CA MET A 1 0.29 11.52 -27.32
C MET A 1 -0.41 11.95 -26.04
N PRO A 2 -1.21 13.02 -26.04
CA PRO A 2 -2.02 13.37 -24.87
C PRO A 2 -3.10 12.31 -24.65
N MET A 3 -3.37 11.96 -23.39
CA MET A 3 -4.47 11.04 -23.06
C MET A 3 -5.81 11.59 -23.55
N THR A 4 -6.60 10.72 -24.15
CA THR A 4 -8.00 10.96 -24.52
C THR A 4 -8.86 11.15 -23.26
N SER A 5 -10.06 11.74 -23.42
CA SER A 5 -11.00 11.88 -22.31
C SER A 5 -11.39 10.52 -21.73
N HIS A 6 -11.61 9.53 -22.60
CA HIS A 6 -11.99 8.17 -22.19
C HIS A 6 -10.90 7.51 -21.35
N GLU A 7 -9.62 7.61 -21.74
CA GLU A 7 -8.50 7.06 -20.95
C GLU A 7 -8.39 7.72 -19.57
N LYS A 8 -8.67 9.02 -19.47
CA LYS A 8 -8.66 9.73 -18.17
C LYS A 8 -9.78 9.27 -17.25
N ASP A 9 -10.94 8.94 -17.81
CA ASP A 9 -12.08 8.46 -17.04
C ASP A 9 -11.86 7.02 -16.55
N VAL A 10 -11.30 6.15 -17.39
CA VAL A 10 -10.87 4.80 -17.00
C VAL A 10 -9.83 4.87 -15.88
N GLN A 11 -8.77 5.67 -16.06
CA GLN A 11 -7.73 5.83 -15.04
C GLN A 11 -8.29 6.34 -13.70
N ARG A 12 -9.28 7.25 -13.74
CA ARG A 12 -9.93 7.76 -12.53
C ARG A 12 -10.74 6.67 -11.82
N ALA A 13 -11.50 5.86 -12.56
CA ALA A 13 -12.26 4.77 -12.00
C ALA A 13 -11.36 3.72 -11.34
N GLU A 14 -10.24 3.36 -11.98
CA GLU A 14 -9.26 2.44 -11.39
C GLU A 14 -8.62 2.99 -10.11
N MET A 15 -8.27 4.28 -10.10
CA MET A 15 -7.71 4.92 -8.91
C MET A 15 -8.74 4.98 -7.77
N ALA A 16 -10.00 5.29 -8.07
CA ALA A 16 -11.09 5.32 -7.11
C ALA A 16 -11.30 3.94 -6.45
N GLU A 17 -11.29 2.87 -7.24
CA GLU A 17 -11.39 1.51 -6.71
C GLU A 17 -10.18 1.14 -5.86
N ARG A 18 -8.95 1.53 -6.26
CA ARG A 18 -7.75 1.33 -5.44
C ARG A 18 -7.83 2.03 -4.10
N LEU A 19 -8.38 3.26 -4.04
CA LEU A 19 -8.59 3.97 -2.79
C LEU A 19 -9.58 3.24 -1.89
N ARG A 20 -10.69 2.76 -2.44
CA ARG A 20 -11.70 1.97 -1.71
C ARG A 20 -11.11 0.69 -1.15
N GLN A 21 -10.40 -0.08 -1.96
CA GLN A 21 -9.75 -1.32 -1.55
C GLN A 21 -8.69 -1.09 -0.48
N SER A 22 -7.91 -0.02 -0.61
CA SER A 22 -6.88 0.34 0.37
C SER A 22 -7.49 0.71 1.72
N ARG A 23 -8.60 1.45 1.72
CA ARG A 23 -9.37 1.79 2.93
C ARG A 23 -9.88 0.52 3.62
N GLU A 24 -10.51 -0.37 2.86
CA GLU A 24 -11.09 -1.61 3.37
C GLU A 24 -10.01 -2.56 3.92
N TYR A 25 -8.86 -2.64 3.25
CA TYR A 25 -7.73 -3.44 3.69
C TYR A 25 -7.20 -3.03 5.08
N VAL A 26 -7.20 -1.72 5.39
CA VAL A 26 -6.81 -1.22 6.72
C VAL A 26 -7.95 -1.15 7.71
N GLY A 27 -9.15 -1.59 7.33
CA GLY A 27 -10.32 -1.69 8.22
C GLY A 27 -11.00 -0.36 8.55
N LEU A 28 -10.76 0.69 7.76
CA LEU A 28 -11.34 2.01 8.03
C LEU A 28 -12.73 2.18 7.40
N SER A 29 -13.62 2.86 8.12
CA SER A 29 -14.89 3.35 7.59
C SER A 29 -14.70 4.62 6.75
N GLN A 30 -15.67 4.91 5.88
CA GLN A 30 -15.67 6.17 5.12
C GLN A 30 -15.79 7.40 6.02
N GLU A 31 -16.41 7.27 7.20
CA GLU A 31 -16.54 8.36 8.18
C GLU A 31 -15.18 8.70 8.80
N GLU A 32 -14.38 7.70 9.16
CA GLU A 32 -13.03 7.91 9.71
C GLU A 32 -12.11 8.59 8.69
N VAL A 33 -12.20 8.18 7.41
CA VAL A 33 -11.45 8.82 6.32
C VAL A 33 -11.92 10.26 6.10
N ALA A 34 -13.22 10.51 6.13
CA ALA A 34 -13.79 11.85 5.97
C ALA A 34 -13.28 12.80 7.06
N SER A 35 -13.28 12.33 8.32
CA SER A 35 -12.73 13.05 9.46
C SER A 35 -11.24 13.36 9.28
N ALA A 36 -10.43 12.38 8.86
CA ALA A 36 -9.00 12.57 8.61
C ALA A 36 -8.70 13.56 7.47
N LEU A 37 -9.58 13.64 6.48
CA LEU A 37 -9.47 14.56 5.35
C LEU A 37 -10.09 15.94 5.59
N GLY A 38 -10.91 16.09 6.65
CA GLY A 38 -11.69 17.31 6.88
C GLY A 38 -12.77 17.56 5.82
N ILE A 39 -13.32 16.49 5.23
CA ILE A 39 -14.39 16.55 4.22
C ILE A 39 -15.62 15.78 4.68
N SER A 40 -16.74 15.86 3.94
CA SER A 40 -17.95 15.10 4.27
C SER A 40 -17.82 13.62 3.87
N ARG A 41 -18.49 12.72 4.61
CA ARG A 41 -18.56 11.30 4.24
C ARG A 41 -19.05 11.05 2.80
N PRO A 42 -20.10 11.72 2.29
CA PRO A 42 -20.48 11.59 0.88
C PRO A 42 -19.38 11.99 -0.11
N ALA A 43 -18.50 12.95 0.24
CA ALA A 43 -17.37 13.30 -0.61
C ALA A 43 -16.37 12.15 -0.73
N VAL A 44 -16.14 11.38 0.34
CA VAL A 44 -15.36 10.13 0.30
C VAL A 44 -16.04 9.10 -0.58
N THR A 45 -17.36 8.90 -0.42
CA THR A 45 -18.13 7.99 -1.30
C THR A 45 -17.99 8.35 -2.78
N HIS A 46 -18.06 9.65 -3.11
CA HIS A 46 -17.92 10.13 -4.49
C HIS A 46 -16.49 10.00 -5.02
N ILE A 47 -15.46 10.12 -4.17
CA ILE A 47 -14.07 9.82 -4.54
C ILE A 47 -13.95 8.35 -4.88
N GLU A 48 -14.43 7.46 -4.00
CA GLU A 48 -14.33 6.00 -4.15
C GLU A 48 -15.15 5.44 -5.32
N SER A 49 -16.16 6.18 -5.79
CA SER A 49 -16.92 5.83 -6.98
C SER A 49 -16.41 6.50 -8.26
N GLY A 50 -15.34 7.30 -8.19
CA GLY A 50 -14.77 8.04 -9.32
C GLY A 50 -15.58 9.25 -9.80
N ASN A 51 -16.69 9.57 -9.13
CA ASN A 51 -17.56 10.70 -9.47
C ASN A 51 -16.95 12.04 -9.09
N ARG A 52 -16.07 12.07 -8.08
CA ARG A 52 -15.31 13.24 -7.65
C ARG A 52 -13.81 12.99 -7.84
N LYS A 53 -13.09 14.00 -8.33
CA LYS A 53 -11.64 13.98 -8.39
C LYS A 53 -11.06 14.10 -6.99
N VAL A 54 -9.98 13.36 -6.72
CA VAL A 54 -9.18 13.51 -5.51
C VAL A 54 -8.11 14.57 -5.73
N GLU A 55 -7.99 15.50 -4.81
CA GLU A 55 -6.94 16.52 -4.84
C GLU A 55 -5.59 15.91 -4.40
N ALA A 56 -4.48 16.50 -4.86
CA ALA A 56 -3.14 15.98 -4.54
C ALA A 56 -2.85 15.94 -3.02
N THR A 57 -3.38 16.91 -2.28
CA THR A 57 -3.27 16.99 -0.82
C THR A 57 -4.07 15.88 -0.13
N GLU A 58 -5.31 15.64 -0.55
CA GLU A 58 -6.14 14.53 -0.08
C GLU A 58 -5.42 13.20 -0.36
N LEU A 59 -4.91 13.01 -1.58
CA LEU A 59 -4.23 11.78 -1.97
C LEU A 59 -2.96 11.50 -1.15
N SER A 60 -2.22 12.55 -0.77
CA SER A 60 -1.04 12.42 0.11
C SER A 60 -1.41 11.96 1.52
N ILE A 61 -2.53 12.47 2.07
CA ILE A 61 -3.05 12.05 3.37
C ILE A 61 -3.54 10.60 3.29
N LEU A 62 -4.28 10.24 2.26
CA LEU A 62 -4.79 8.88 2.02
C LEU A 62 -3.66 7.86 1.91
N ALA A 63 -2.57 8.19 1.21
CA ALA A 63 -1.39 7.32 1.13
C ALA A 63 -0.85 6.94 2.51
N ARG A 64 -0.70 7.93 3.41
CA ARG A 64 -0.25 7.70 4.79
C ARG A 64 -1.27 6.90 5.60
N LEU A 65 -2.54 7.30 5.54
CA LEU A 65 -3.63 6.67 6.28
C LEU A 65 -3.80 5.19 5.91
N TYR A 66 -3.69 4.88 4.62
CA TYR A 66 -3.83 3.52 4.10
C TYR A 66 -2.54 2.71 4.09
N ARG A 67 -1.42 3.30 4.56
CA ARG A 67 -0.08 2.68 4.52
C ARG A 67 0.31 2.19 3.12
N ARG A 68 -0.05 2.98 2.12
CA ARG A 68 0.26 2.75 0.71
C ARG A 68 1.13 3.86 0.17
N THR A 69 1.84 3.56 -0.91
CA THR A 69 2.61 4.60 -1.61
C THR A 69 1.72 5.35 -2.58
N LEU A 70 2.14 6.58 -2.91
CA LEU A 70 1.45 7.37 -3.91
C LEU A 70 1.46 6.68 -5.29
N GLU A 71 2.56 6.02 -5.64
CA GLU A 71 2.70 5.25 -6.88
C GLU A 71 1.67 4.13 -6.96
N TYR A 72 1.45 3.39 -5.87
CA TYR A 72 0.43 2.34 -5.82
C TYR A 72 -0.97 2.92 -6.02
N LEU A 73 -1.33 3.99 -5.33
CA LEU A 73 -2.66 4.58 -5.47
C LEU A 73 -2.91 5.08 -6.90
N LEU A 74 -1.89 5.69 -7.52
CA LEU A 74 -1.98 6.22 -8.89
C LEU A 74 -1.96 5.15 -9.98
N THR A 75 -1.15 4.11 -9.82
CA THR A 75 -0.80 3.18 -10.93
C THR A 75 -1.10 1.71 -10.64
N GLY A 76 -1.42 1.36 -9.39
CA GLY A 76 -1.55 -0.02 -8.93
C GLY A 76 -0.22 -0.76 -8.77
N ARG A 77 0.92 -0.09 -8.94
CA ARG A 77 2.25 -0.68 -8.78
C ARG A 77 2.79 -0.39 -7.39
N GLU A 78 3.14 -1.44 -6.66
CA GLU A 78 3.94 -1.27 -5.45
C GLU A 78 5.36 -0.86 -5.87
N PRO A 79 5.95 0.13 -5.18
CA PRO A 79 7.33 0.47 -5.42
C PRO A 79 8.18 -0.76 -5.16
N ALA A 80 9.23 -0.92 -5.97
CA ALA A 80 10.22 -1.95 -5.71
C ALA A 80 10.69 -1.83 -4.26
N PRO A 81 10.86 -2.95 -3.53
CA PRO A 81 11.38 -2.91 -2.17
C PRO A 81 12.65 -2.05 -2.14
N GLN A 82 12.69 -1.07 -1.24
CA GLN A 82 13.85 -0.21 -1.04
C GLN A 82 14.58 -0.65 0.24
N GLY A 83 15.90 -0.80 0.17
CA GLY A 83 16.73 -1.26 1.27
C GLY A 83 18.07 -1.81 0.78
N PRO A 84 18.91 -2.35 1.68
CA PRO A 84 20.12 -3.08 1.28
C PRO A 84 19.77 -4.14 0.24
N GLU A 85 20.66 -4.37 -0.74
CA GLU A 85 20.42 -5.29 -1.86
C GLU A 85 19.92 -6.67 -1.39
N GLN A 86 20.45 -7.15 -0.27
CA GLN A 86 20.05 -8.43 0.35
C GLN A 86 18.61 -8.42 0.85
N LEU A 87 18.13 -7.30 1.41
CA LEU A 87 16.74 -7.14 1.86
C LEU A 87 15.78 -7.11 0.67
N VAL A 88 16.17 -6.42 -0.40
CA VAL A 88 15.38 -6.37 -1.64
C VAL A 88 15.31 -7.74 -2.30
N PHE A 89 16.42 -8.46 -2.36
CA PHE A 89 16.47 -9.83 -2.84
C PHE A 89 15.58 -10.76 -2.01
N LEU A 90 15.69 -10.69 -0.68
CA LEU A 90 14.88 -11.50 0.23
C LEU A 90 13.38 -11.22 0.04
N ALA A 91 12.98 -9.95 -0.02
CA ALA A 91 11.59 -9.54 -0.23
C ALA A 91 11.02 -10.07 -1.55
N ARG A 92 11.84 -10.17 -2.60
CA ARG A 92 11.46 -10.78 -3.88
C ARG A 92 11.37 -12.31 -3.77
N ALA A 93 12.32 -12.94 -3.08
CA ALA A 93 12.40 -14.39 -2.95
C ALA A 93 11.24 -14.99 -2.14
N ILE A 94 10.73 -14.27 -1.14
CA ILE A 94 9.60 -14.72 -0.32
C ILE A 94 8.23 -14.48 -0.97
N LYS A 95 8.16 -13.72 -2.06
CA LYS A 95 6.91 -13.42 -2.75
C LYS A 95 6.40 -14.69 -3.44
N GLY A 96 5.24 -15.19 -3.00
CA GLY A 96 4.61 -16.41 -3.55
C GLY A 96 4.87 -17.68 -2.76
N LEU A 97 5.57 -17.60 -1.63
CA LEU A 97 5.68 -18.69 -0.67
C LEU A 97 4.35 -18.94 0.04
N SER A 98 4.13 -20.20 0.46
CA SER A 98 2.98 -20.56 1.30
C SER A 98 3.16 -20.02 2.73
N GLU A 99 2.06 -19.92 3.49
CA GLU A 99 2.12 -19.53 4.91
C GLU A 99 3.09 -20.42 5.70
N ARG A 100 3.09 -21.73 5.44
CA ARG A 100 4.00 -22.69 6.08
C ARG A 100 5.47 -22.38 5.75
N ASP A 101 5.77 -22.05 4.50
CA ASP A 101 7.15 -21.74 4.08
C ASP A 101 7.61 -20.40 4.66
N LEU A 102 6.71 -19.42 4.75
CA LEU A 102 6.99 -18.13 5.40
C LEU A 102 7.31 -18.31 6.89
N ASP A 103 6.61 -19.22 7.59
CA ASP A 103 6.90 -19.55 9.00
C ASP A 103 8.29 -20.17 9.18
N GLU A 104 8.73 -21.03 8.26
CA GLU A 104 10.09 -21.61 8.30
C GLU A 104 11.16 -20.52 8.09
N VAL A 105 10.94 -19.60 7.14
CA VAL A 105 11.83 -18.46 6.91
C VAL A 105 11.92 -17.58 8.17
N ALA A 106 10.79 -17.33 8.84
CA ALA A 106 10.75 -16.56 10.08
C ALA A 106 11.54 -17.25 11.21
N ARG A 107 11.34 -18.56 11.41
CA ARG A 107 12.10 -19.34 12.41
C ARG A 107 13.60 -19.32 12.15
N PHE A 108 14.01 -19.41 10.89
CA PHE A 108 15.42 -19.34 10.54
C PHE A 108 16.02 -17.95 10.80
N ALA A 109 15.29 -16.87 10.51
CA ALA A 109 15.72 -15.51 10.84
C ALA A 109 15.88 -15.31 12.36
N GLU A 110 14.98 -15.87 13.17
CA GLU A 110 15.11 -15.86 14.63
C GLU A 110 16.34 -16.65 15.12
N PHE A 111 16.60 -17.81 14.53
CA PHE A 111 17.79 -18.59 14.83
C PHE A 111 19.08 -17.79 14.57
N LEU A 112 19.20 -17.13 13.40
CA LEU A 112 20.35 -16.27 13.07
C LEU A 112 20.52 -15.10 14.06
N LYS A 113 19.43 -14.52 14.55
CA LYS A 113 19.45 -13.45 15.56
C LYS A 113 19.96 -13.94 16.92
N GLN A 114 19.72 -15.21 17.27
CA GLN A 114 20.19 -15.81 18.51
C GLN A 114 21.65 -16.27 18.40
N SER A 115 22.04 -16.90 17.29
CA SER A 115 23.41 -17.37 17.05
C SER A 115 24.41 -16.22 16.89
N SER A 116 24.03 -15.10 16.26
CA SER A 116 24.85 -13.89 16.19
C SER A 116 25.03 -13.15 17.52
N LYS A 117 24.17 -13.41 18.52
CA LYS A 117 24.33 -12.95 19.90
C LYS A 117 25.23 -13.87 20.72
N ALA A 118 25.20 -15.17 20.45
CA ALA A 118 26.08 -16.15 21.08
C ALA A 118 27.55 -15.96 20.64
N SER A 119 27.79 -15.77 19.34
CA SER A 119 29.13 -15.54 18.77
C SER A 119 29.76 -14.18 19.12
N ARG A 120 29.01 -13.21 19.66
CA ARG A 120 29.51 -11.90 20.09
C ARG A 120 29.91 -11.84 21.58
N LYS A 121 29.74 -12.95 22.31
CA LYS A 121 29.96 -13.04 23.76
C LYS A 121 31.20 -13.86 24.14
N GLU A 122 31.99 -14.26 23.15
CA GLU A 122 33.32 -14.88 23.24
C GLU A 122 34.36 -13.91 22.69
#